data_AF-A0A1Z3CF40-F1
#
_entry.id   AF-A0A1Z3CF40-F1
#
_cell.length_a   1.000
_cell.length_b   1.000
_cell.length_c   1.000
_cell.angle_alpha   90.00
_cell.angle_beta   90.00
_cell.angle_gamma   90.00
#
_symmetry.space_group_name_H-M   'P 1'
#
loop_
_entity.id
_entity.type
_entity.pdbx_description
1 polymer ?
#
loop_
_entity_poly.entity_id
_entity_poly.type
_entity_poly.pdbx_seq_one_letter_code
_entity_poly.pdbx_strand_id
1 'polypeptide(L)'
;MQLPEKDEKNLEIFYKMYKDNIFKIFRLPNCNFMSYENFKQEILYRLGISKMANIYPNNQFNSDYSYYNYIDFYICFYNFDTYYSKNFNIFPIPIYTVPIPEIANTAFFCPLDYNIGFYLDQDFWKEHYIKVKETLKFIKKYNINLSFEAETLYEDVETLNKKIEIFFDIINPSYKINMEELKKFEFEVQNGIKNTKYKNRVFTSVKGNINYLDKYLSTMREEYKNLTSKIDEVVLLKQEISKSKDFYLTVSGSVMALIALFSGNISLIDKDISIKNIIVFNISIITAILIFSYLFHSIYTGDSKEYGKKFVNILYLFLGLSFVTILVLILL
;
A
#
# COMPACT_ATOMS: atom_id res chain seq x y z
N MET A 1 -17.92 32.64 35.37
CA MET A 1 -17.13 31.56 34.73
C MET A 1 -15.84 32.17 34.21
N GLN A 2 -14.71 31.49 34.37
CA GLN A 2 -13.39 31.99 33.96
C GLN A 2 -12.83 31.10 32.85
N LEU A 3 -11.98 31.68 31.99
CA LEU A 3 -11.19 30.91 31.03
C LEU A 3 -10.16 30.04 31.78
N PRO A 4 -9.75 28.90 31.21
CA PRO A 4 -8.56 28.19 31.66
C PRO A 4 -7.34 29.12 31.72
N GLU A 5 -6.42 28.89 32.66
CA GLU A 5 -5.23 29.75 32.88
C GLU A 5 -4.41 29.96 31.59
N LYS A 6 -4.31 28.92 30.76
CA LYS A 6 -3.62 28.99 29.47
C LYS A 6 -4.28 29.98 28.51
N ASP A 7 -5.61 29.95 28.42
CA ASP A 7 -6.39 30.79 27.53
C ASP A 7 -6.38 32.25 28.01
N GLU A 8 -6.31 32.46 29.33
CA GLU A 8 -6.08 33.79 29.93
C GLU A 8 -4.71 34.37 29.52
N LYS A 9 -3.62 33.58 29.60
CA LYS A 9 -2.29 34.03 29.13
C LYS A 9 -2.30 34.38 27.64
N ASN A 10 -2.99 33.59 26.82
CA ASN A 10 -3.15 33.90 25.41
C ASN A 10 -3.93 35.20 25.20
N LEU A 11 -5.02 35.40 25.95
CA LEU A 11 -5.82 36.61 25.88
C LEU A 11 -4.99 37.87 26.18
N GLU A 12 -4.11 37.81 27.18
CA GLU A 12 -3.16 38.89 27.50
C GLU A 12 -2.22 39.19 26.33
N ILE A 13 -1.72 38.16 25.63
CA ILE A 13 -0.87 38.33 24.44
C ILE A 13 -1.63 39.08 23.34
N PHE A 14 -2.87 38.67 23.02
CA PHE A 14 -3.68 39.34 21.98
C PHE A 14 -4.05 40.77 22.37
N TYR A 15 -4.35 41.02 23.65
CA TYR A 15 -4.60 42.37 24.15
C TYR A 15 -3.33 43.25 24.09
N LYS A 16 -2.15 42.68 24.33
CA LYS A 16 -0.88 43.38 24.14
C LYS A 16 -0.66 43.73 22.66
N MET A 17 -0.96 42.81 21.73
CA MET A 17 -0.90 43.10 20.30
C MET A 17 -1.85 44.25 19.91
N TYR A 18 -3.05 44.28 20.48
CA TYR A 18 -4.01 45.38 20.31
C TYR A 18 -3.38 46.71 20.77
N LYS A 19 -2.88 46.76 22.01
CA LYS A 19 -2.25 47.97 22.57
C LYS A 19 -1.07 48.45 21.71
N ASP A 20 -0.11 47.57 21.43
CA ASP A 20 1.13 47.91 20.74
C ASP A 20 0.89 48.45 19.31
N ASN A 21 -0.21 48.07 18.67
CA ASN A 21 -0.55 48.46 17.30
C ASN A 21 -1.40 49.73 17.25
N ILE A 22 -2.32 49.93 18.18
CA ILE A 22 -3.10 51.18 18.22
C ILE A 22 -2.24 52.40 18.49
N PHE A 23 -1.19 52.26 19.30
CA PHE A 23 -0.23 53.35 19.49
C PHE A 23 0.53 53.72 18.20
N LYS A 24 0.56 52.84 17.18
CA LYS A 24 1.14 53.14 15.87
C LYS A 24 0.14 53.79 14.92
N ILE A 25 -1.13 53.35 14.94
CA ILE A 25 -2.20 53.82 14.05
C ILE A 25 -2.75 55.19 14.50
N PHE A 26 -3.12 55.29 15.77
CA PHE A 26 -3.73 56.50 16.33
C PHE A 26 -2.68 57.28 17.12
N ARG A 27 -1.97 58.18 16.43
CA ARG A 27 -1.16 59.24 17.08
C ARG A 27 -2.02 60.31 17.75
N LEU A 28 -3.12 59.93 18.40
CA LEU A 28 -4.03 60.85 19.05
C LEU A 28 -3.88 60.73 20.58
N PRO A 29 -3.45 61.79 21.27
CA PRO A 29 -3.14 61.74 22.71
C PRO A 29 -4.36 61.46 23.61
N ASN A 30 -5.59 61.46 23.08
CA ASN A 30 -6.85 61.42 23.85
C ASN A 30 -7.84 60.34 23.38
N CYS A 31 -7.38 59.23 22.80
CA CYS A 31 -8.29 58.12 22.48
C CYS A 31 -8.58 57.28 23.73
N ASN A 32 -9.86 57.02 24.01
CA ASN A 32 -10.25 56.13 25.09
C ASN A 32 -10.05 54.67 24.65
N PHE A 33 -9.00 54.04 25.18
CA PHE A 33 -8.67 52.65 24.87
C PHE A 33 -9.60 51.68 25.58
N MET A 34 -9.83 50.53 24.95
CA MET A 34 -10.49 49.42 25.61
C MET A 34 -9.61 48.90 26.76
N SER A 35 -10.17 48.84 27.97
CA SER A 35 -9.49 48.21 29.12
C SER A 35 -9.41 46.69 28.92
N TYR A 36 -8.43 46.05 29.58
CA TYR A 36 -8.26 44.60 29.51
C TYR A 36 -9.52 43.86 29.97
N GLU A 37 -10.10 44.30 31.09
CA GLU A 37 -11.33 43.72 31.62
C GLU A 37 -12.49 43.83 30.61
N ASN A 38 -12.64 44.97 29.93
CA ASN A 38 -13.70 45.12 28.93
C ASN A 38 -13.45 44.26 27.68
N PHE A 39 -12.20 44.16 27.24
CA PHE A 39 -11.79 43.28 26.14
C PHE A 39 -12.09 41.81 26.46
N LYS A 40 -11.74 41.38 27.67
CA LYS A 40 -11.99 40.04 28.20
C LYS A 40 -13.47 39.73 28.30
N GLN A 41 -14.28 40.62 28.87
CA GLN A 41 -15.72 40.38 29.03
C GLN A 41 -16.43 40.24 27.69
N GLU A 42 -16.08 41.06 26.70
CA GLU A 42 -16.65 40.96 25.35
C GLU A 42 -16.31 39.62 24.68
N ILE A 43 -15.07 39.14 24.83
CA ILE A 43 -14.66 37.81 24.35
C ILE A 43 -15.44 36.69 25.05
N LEU A 44 -15.53 36.74 26.39
CA LEU A 44 -16.29 35.74 27.16
C LEU A 44 -17.76 35.70 26.74
N TYR A 45 -18.35 36.86 26.46
CA TYR A 45 -19.71 36.97 25.96
C TYR A 45 -19.85 36.36 24.56
N ARG A 46 -18.99 36.73 23.61
CA ARG A 46 -19.02 36.20 22.23
C ARG A 46 -18.76 34.70 22.14
N LEU A 47 -17.96 34.16 23.05
CA LEU A 47 -17.74 32.71 23.18
C LEU A 47 -18.90 31.99 23.89
N GLY A 48 -19.92 32.71 24.36
CA GLY A 48 -21.07 32.15 25.10
C GLY A 48 -20.73 31.66 26.52
N ILE A 49 -19.56 32.02 27.04
CA ILE A 49 -19.08 31.65 28.38
C ILE A 49 -19.70 32.57 29.45
N SER A 50 -19.96 33.84 29.09
CA SER A 50 -20.66 34.82 29.93
C SER A 50 -22.05 35.13 29.37
N LYS A 51 -23.04 35.32 30.27
CA LYS A 51 -24.39 35.80 29.93
C LYS A 51 -24.51 37.33 29.92
N MET A 52 -23.51 38.04 30.45
CA MET A 52 -23.46 39.49 30.43
C MET A 52 -22.62 39.95 29.24
N ALA A 53 -23.27 40.52 28.23
CA ALA A 53 -22.60 41.42 27.30
C ALA A 53 -22.16 42.66 28.09
N ASN A 54 -21.03 43.25 27.72
CA ASN A 54 -20.68 44.55 28.27
C ASN A 54 -21.75 45.56 27.83
N ILE A 55 -22.44 46.17 28.80
CA ILE A 55 -23.29 47.34 28.53
C ILE A 55 -22.31 48.48 28.29
N TYR A 56 -22.03 48.80 27.03
CA TYR A 56 -21.27 50.00 26.70
C TYR A 56 -21.95 51.21 27.35
N PRO A 57 -21.22 52.06 28.07
CA PRO A 57 -21.70 53.42 28.27
C PRO A 57 -21.80 54.04 26.87
N ASN A 58 -23.02 54.40 26.48
CA ASN A 58 -23.29 55.11 25.24
C ASN A 58 -22.29 56.25 25.05
N ASN A 59 -21.75 56.32 23.83
CA ASN A 59 -21.26 57.52 23.17
C ASN A 59 -20.16 58.32 23.88
N GLN A 60 -18.92 58.12 23.43
CA GLN A 60 -18.00 59.25 23.26
C GLN A 60 -17.45 59.23 21.84
N PHE A 61 -17.69 60.34 21.13
CA PHE A 61 -16.96 60.72 19.92
C PHE A 61 -15.46 60.62 20.25
N ASN A 62 -14.72 59.72 19.58
CA ASN A 62 -13.29 59.31 19.79
C ASN A 62 -13.06 57.91 20.40
N SER A 63 -13.96 56.95 20.17
CA SER A 63 -13.67 55.53 20.46
C SER A 63 -12.96 54.87 19.27
N ASP A 64 -11.84 54.20 19.55
CA ASP A 64 -11.19 53.31 18.59
C ASP A 64 -12.04 52.06 18.41
N TYR A 65 -12.49 51.75 17.19
CA TYR A 65 -13.25 50.54 16.88
C TYR A 65 -12.37 49.35 16.49
N SER A 66 -11.05 49.53 16.39
CA SER A 66 -10.12 48.48 15.96
C SER A 66 -10.00 47.33 16.97
N TYR A 67 -10.38 47.52 18.24
CA TYR A 67 -10.44 46.44 19.23
C TYR A 67 -11.34 45.29 18.77
N TYR A 68 -12.41 45.56 18.03
CA TYR A 68 -13.29 44.50 17.52
C TYR A 68 -12.53 43.51 16.63
N ASN A 69 -11.59 44.01 15.81
CA ASN A 69 -10.77 43.14 14.97
C ASN A 69 -9.86 42.23 15.81
N TYR A 70 -9.29 42.73 16.91
CA TYR A 70 -8.46 41.92 17.81
C TYR A 70 -9.26 40.93 18.66
N ILE A 71 -10.50 41.29 19.02
CA ILE A 71 -11.46 40.38 19.64
C ILE A 71 -11.78 39.23 18.69
N ASP A 72 -12.15 39.55 17.45
CA ASP A 72 -12.46 38.54 16.43
C ASP A 72 -11.23 37.69 16.11
N PHE A 73 -10.04 38.28 16.12
CA PHE A 73 -8.78 37.55 15.94
C PHE A 73 -8.50 36.55 17.05
N TYR A 74 -8.72 36.92 18.31
CA TYR A 74 -8.63 35.99 19.43
C TYR A 74 -9.67 34.86 19.33
N ILE A 75 -10.91 35.19 18.94
CA ILE A 75 -11.97 34.18 18.76
C ILE A 75 -11.59 33.19 17.65
N CYS A 76 -10.99 33.66 16.56
CA CYS A 76 -10.48 32.80 15.49
C CYS A 76 -9.38 31.86 16.00
N PHE A 77 -8.43 32.39 16.77
CA PHE A 77 -7.41 31.57 17.43
C PHE A 77 -8.03 30.51 18.35
N TYR A 78 -8.97 30.91 19.20
CA TYR A 78 -9.65 30.01 20.13
C TYR A 78 -10.40 28.89 19.39
N ASN A 79 -11.06 29.22 18.28
CA ASN A 79 -11.72 28.22 17.43
C ASN A 79 -10.71 27.29 16.75
N PHE A 80 -9.56 27.81 16.33
CA PHE A 80 -8.46 27.00 15.79
C PHE A 80 -7.89 26.04 16.83
N ASP A 81 -7.58 26.53 18.03
CA ASP A 81 -7.01 25.69 19.09
C ASP A 81 -8.00 24.62 19.56
N THR A 82 -9.29 24.95 19.57
CA THR A 82 -10.36 23.98 19.91
C THR A 82 -10.85 23.14 18.73
N TYR A 83 -10.33 23.36 17.52
CA TYR A 83 -10.74 22.62 16.32
C TYR A 83 -10.54 21.12 16.50
N TYR A 84 -9.37 20.74 17.00
CA TYR A 84 -8.93 19.35 17.15
C TYR A 84 -9.51 18.66 18.40
N SER A 85 -9.97 19.43 19.39
CA SER A 85 -10.69 18.86 20.53
C SER A 85 -12.16 18.56 20.22
N LYS A 86 -12.75 19.27 19.25
CA LYS A 86 -14.16 19.13 18.82
C LYS A 86 -14.37 18.16 17.65
N ASN A 87 -13.35 17.40 17.24
CA ASN A 87 -13.38 16.40 16.16
C ASN A 87 -13.75 16.94 14.75
N PHE A 88 -13.65 18.25 14.53
CA PHE A 88 -13.73 18.81 13.19
C PHE A 88 -12.42 18.48 12.47
N ASN A 89 -12.49 17.82 11.31
CA ASN A 89 -11.37 17.59 10.37
C ASN A 89 -11.91 16.95 9.07
N ILE A 90 -13.05 17.43 8.59
CA ILE A 90 -13.59 17.06 7.28
C ILE A 90 -13.45 18.33 6.46
N PHE A 91 -12.35 18.43 5.70
CA PHE A 91 -11.92 19.64 4.96
C PHE A 91 -11.74 20.88 5.87
N PRO A 92 -10.58 21.05 6.54
CA PRO A 92 -10.33 22.24 7.33
C PRO A 92 -10.29 23.47 6.43
N ILE A 93 -11.33 24.29 6.55
CA ILE A 93 -11.36 25.61 5.96
C ILE A 93 -10.53 26.52 6.88
N PRO A 94 -9.68 27.41 6.34
CA PRO A 94 -9.02 28.41 7.16
C PRO A 94 -10.02 29.18 8.02
N ILE A 95 -9.68 29.40 9.29
CA ILE A 95 -10.51 30.18 10.20
C ILE A 95 -10.09 31.63 10.03
N TYR A 96 -10.89 32.35 9.22
CA TYR A 96 -10.62 33.71 8.81
C TYR A 96 -10.92 34.73 9.90
N THR A 97 -10.07 35.74 9.98
CA THR A 97 -10.29 36.94 10.79
C THR A 97 -10.47 38.17 9.91
N VAL A 98 -11.00 39.25 10.48
CA VAL A 98 -11.02 40.55 9.81
C VAL A 98 -9.56 41.00 9.61
N PRO A 99 -9.18 41.51 8.42
CA PRO A 99 -7.82 41.97 8.18
C PRO A 99 -7.39 43.02 9.21
N ILE A 100 -6.31 42.74 9.93
CA ILE A 100 -5.68 43.70 10.84
C ILE A 100 -4.56 44.40 10.06
N PRO A 101 -4.64 45.73 9.81
CA PRO A 101 -3.74 46.48 8.90
C PRO A 101 -2.24 46.33 9.16
N GLU A 102 -1.82 45.97 10.37
CA GLU A 102 -0.40 45.87 10.77
C GLU A 102 0.06 44.42 11.02
N ILE A 103 -0.89 43.47 11.06
CA ILE A 103 -0.64 42.02 11.04
C ILE A 103 -0.89 41.50 9.61
N ALA A 104 -0.86 42.41 8.61
CA ALA A 104 -1.48 42.39 7.27
C ALA A 104 -1.38 41.10 6.42
N ASN A 105 -0.54 40.14 6.80
CA ASN A 105 -0.42 38.86 6.09
C ASN A 105 -0.90 37.64 6.89
N THR A 106 -1.40 37.81 8.12
CA THR A 106 -1.93 36.69 8.94
C THR A 106 -3.45 36.80 9.02
N ALA A 107 -4.12 36.62 7.88
CA ALA A 107 -5.57 36.77 7.77
C ALA A 107 -6.36 35.53 8.22
N PHE A 108 -5.70 34.47 8.68
CA PHE A 108 -6.36 33.23 9.07
C PHE A 108 -5.47 32.37 9.97
N PHE A 109 -6.11 31.53 10.78
CA PHE A 109 -5.48 30.35 11.38
C PHE A 109 -5.88 29.14 10.53
N CYS A 110 -4.91 28.48 9.89
CA CYS A 110 -5.18 27.33 9.02
C CYS A 110 -5.00 26.02 9.80
N PRO A 111 -6.07 25.22 9.99
CA PRO A 111 -5.94 23.88 10.55
C PRO A 111 -5.29 22.95 9.51
N LEU A 112 -4.37 22.11 9.94
CA LEU A 112 -3.86 20.97 9.20
C LEU A 112 -4.97 19.97 8.82
N ASP A 113 -5.04 19.61 7.54
CA ASP A 113 -5.89 18.55 7.00
C ASP A 113 -5.17 17.21 7.14
N TYR A 114 -5.81 16.27 7.82
CA TYR A 114 -5.28 14.92 7.92
C TYR A 114 -5.81 14.00 6.82
N ASN A 115 -6.75 14.46 5.98
CA ASN A 115 -7.32 13.70 4.88
C ASN A 115 -6.47 13.86 3.60
N ILE A 116 -5.18 13.57 3.69
CA ILE A 116 -4.23 13.78 2.59
C ILE A 116 -4.65 13.05 1.30
N GLY A 117 -5.37 11.93 1.40
CA GLY A 117 -5.87 11.20 0.24
C GLY A 117 -7.02 11.88 -0.51
N PHE A 118 -7.56 13.00 -0.04
CA PHE A 118 -8.56 13.79 -0.76
C PHE A 118 -7.96 14.86 -1.66
N TYR A 119 -6.65 15.12 -1.55
CA TYR A 119 -5.98 16.03 -2.47
C TYR A 119 -5.80 15.33 -3.83
N LEU A 120 -6.34 15.95 -4.87
CA LEU A 120 -6.23 15.47 -6.25
C LEU A 120 -4.98 16.02 -6.95
N ASP A 121 -4.34 17.02 -6.36
CA ASP A 121 -3.28 17.80 -6.98
C ASP A 121 -2.28 18.28 -5.92
N GLN A 122 -1.01 18.18 -6.29
CA GLN A 122 0.11 18.43 -5.39
C GLN A 122 0.26 19.92 -5.05
N ASP A 123 -0.12 20.82 -5.96
CA ASP A 123 0.01 22.25 -5.77
C ASP A 123 -1.02 22.75 -4.75
N PHE A 124 -2.25 22.21 -4.77
CA PHE A 124 -3.22 22.47 -3.69
C PHE A 124 -2.70 22.03 -2.30
N TRP A 125 -2.01 20.89 -2.22
CA TRP A 125 -1.37 20.48 -0.96
C TRP A 125 -0.24 21.42 -0.56
N LYS A 126 0.64 21.82 -1.49
CA LYS A 126 1.74 22.75 -1.20
C LYS A 126 1.20 24.08 -0.66
N GLU A 127 0.14 24.61 -1.24
CA GLU A 127 -0.51 25.81 -0.74
C GLU A 127 -1.04 25.62 0.69
N HIS A 128 -1.70 24.49 0.96
CA HIS A 128 -2.19 24.15 2.29
C HIS A 128 -1.05 24.04 3.31
N TYR A 129 0.02 23.32 2.96
CA TYR A 129 1.22 23.18 3.77
C TYR A 129 1.82 24.54 4.13
N ILE A 130 1.97 25.44 3.15
CA ILE A 130 2.48 26.81 3.39
C ILE A 130 1.60 27.56 4.38
N LYS A 131 0.27 27.54 4.20
CA LYS A 131 -0.69 28.22 5.08
C LYS A 131 -0.66 27.71 6.53
N VAL A 132 -0.53 26.39 6.73
CA VAL A 132 -0.35 25.79 8.06
C VAL A 132 0.98 26.23 8.67
N LYS A 133 2.07 26.22 7.89
CA LYS A 133 3.41 26.65 8.35
C LYS A 133 3.43 28.13 8.75
N GLU A 134 2.74 28.99 8.02
CA GLU A 134 2.59 30.41 8.36
C GLU A 134 1.83 30.59 9.68
N THR A 135 0.76 29.83 9.88
CA THR A 135 -0.01 29.80 11.14
C THR A 135 0.89 29.41 12.33
N LEU A 136 1.64 28.32 12.20
CA LEU A 136 2.56 27.84 13.23
C LEU A 136 3.72 28.82 13.49
N LYS A 137 4.25 29.46 12.43
CA LYS A 137 5.28 30.49 12.55
C LYS A 137 4.77 31.70 13.31
N PHE A 138 3.52 32.12 13.08
CA PHE A 138 2.87 33.20 13.82
C PHE A 138 2.73 32.85 15.30
N ILE A 139 2.18 31.67 15.62
CA ILE A 139 2.02 31.18 17.00
C ILE A 139 3.36 31.21 17.75
N LYS A 140 4.41 30.66 17.13
CA LYS A 140 5.76 30.65 17.69
C LYS A 140 6.34 32.05 17.87
N LYS A 141 6.16 32.94 16.90
CA LYS A 141 6.68 34.32 16.95
C LYS A 141 6.16 35.09 18.18
N TYR A 142 4.91 34.85 18.56
CA TYR A 142 4.26 35.56 19.66
C TYR A 142 4.15 34.74 20.96
N ASN A 143 4.78 33.56 21.03
CA ASN A 143 4.73 32.65 22.17
C ASN A 143 3.30 32.36 22.65
N ILE A 144 2.39 32.16 21.69
CA ILE A 144 1.00 31.79 21.98
C ILE A 144 0.98 30.32 22.41
N ASN A 145 0.33 30.02 23.54
CA ASN A 145 0.23 28.66 24.06
C ASN A 145 -0.82 27.87 23.27
N LEU A 146 -0.48 26.65 22.85
CA LEU A 146 -1.40 25.75 22.16
C LEU A 146 -1.94 24.67 23.09
N SER A 147 -3.07 24.08 22.73
CA SER A 147 -3.57 22.87 23.37
C SER A 147 -2.63 21.71 23.05
N PHE A 148 -2.61 20.68 23.89
CA PHE A 148 -1.79 19.50 23.65
C PHE A 148 -2.04 18.93 22.25
N GLU A 149 -3.30 18.86 21.81
CA GLU A 149 -3.65 18.41 20.46
C GLU A 149 -3.17 19.32 19.33
N ALA A 150 -3.12 20.64 19.54
CA ALA A 150 -2.62 21.58 18.55
C ALA A 150 -1.09 21.69 18.55
N GLU A 151 -0.41 21.38 19.65
CA GLU A 151 1.05 21.32 19.69
C GLU A 151 1.61 20.23 18.77
N THR A 152 0.88 19.12 18.60
CA THR A 152 1.34 18.03 17.71
C THR A 152 1.44 18.45 16.24
N LEU A 153 0.76 19.54 15.84
CA LEU A 153 0.76 20.03 14.47
C LEU A 153 2.16 20.36 13.94
N TYR A 154 3.08 20.79 14.81
CA TYR A 154 4.46 21.09 14.42
C TYR A 154 5.19 19.88 13.83
N GLU A 155 4.92 18.68 14.35
CA GLU A 155 5.52 17.43 13.87
C GLU A 155 4.65 16.77 12.79
N ASP A 156 3.32 16.81 12.98
CA ASP A 156 2.38 16.16 12.09
C ASP A 156 2.38 16.79 10.70
N VAL A 157 2.53 18.12 10.57
CA VAL A 157 2.59 18.79 9.25
C VAL A 157 3.77 18.31 8.41
N GLU A 158 4.94 18.09 9.01
CA GLU A 158 6.13 17.60 8.31
C GLU A 158 5.99 16.12 7.96
N THR A 159 5.40 15.35 8.87
CA THR A 159 5.16 13.92 8.65
C THR A 159 4.16 13.69 7.52
N LEU A 160 3.08 14.47 7.49
CA LEU A 160 2.08 14.40 6.42
C LEU A 160 2.64 14.87 5.08
N ASN A 161 3.47 15.92 5.06
CA ASN A 161 4.09 16.39 3.81
C ASN A 161 4.92 15.29 3.13
N LYS A 162 5.72 14.55 3.89
CA LYS A 162 6.50 13.42 3.34
C LYS A 162 5.61 12.31 2.80
N LYS A 163 4.52 11.99 3.51
CA LYS A 163 3.60 10.92 3.12
C LYS A 163 2.82 11.25 1.87
N ILE A 164 2.39 12.50 1.73
CA ILE A 164 1.58 12.89 0.59
C ILE A 164 2.42 13.02 -0.68
N GLU A 165 3.71 13.36 -0.58
CA GLU A 165 4.64 13.29 -1.71
C GLU A 165 4.70 11.87 -2.29
N ILE A 166 4.91 10.87 -1.42
CA ILE A 166 4.90 9.45 -1.81
C ILE A 166 3.52 9.03 -2.36
N PHE A 167 2.43 9.51 -1.75
CA PHE A 167 1.08 9.25 -2.22
C PHE A 167 0.87 9.75 -3.66
N PHE A 168 1.33 10.96 -3.98
CA PHE A 168 1.24 11.52 -5.32
C PHE A 168 2.05 10.73 -6.35
N ASP A 169 3.24 10.25 -5.96
CA ASP A 169 4.02 9.35 -6.79
C ASP A 169 3.25 8.06 -7.09
N ILE A 170 2.64 7.45 -6.07
CA ILE A 170 1.88 6.19 -6.23
C ILE A 170 0.69 6.36 -7.17
N ILE A 171 -0.13 7.40 -6.98
CA ILE A 171 -1.32 7.62 -7.81
C ILE A 171 -0.98 8.11 -9.21
N ASN A 172 0.26 8.49 -9.48
CA ASN A 172 0.71 8.82 -10.82
C ASN A 172 0.57 7.58 -11.73
N PRO A 173 -0.15 7.66 -12.86
CA PRO A 173 -0.33 6.53 -13.77
C PRO A 173 0.99 5.93 -14.25
N SER A 174 2.02 6.76 -14.45
CA SER A 174 3.33 6.34 -14.97
C SER A 174 4.22 5.63 -13.94
N TYR A 175 3.96 5.82 -12.65
CA TYR A 175 4.78 5.25 -11.58
C TYR A 175 4.56 3.74 -11.48
N LYS A 176 5.62 2.94 -11.49
CA LYS A 176 5.51 1.49 -11.30
C LYS A 176 5.76 1.15 -9.84
N ILE A 177 4.85 0.41 -9.24
CA ILE A 177 4.93 -0.02 -7.85
C ILE A 177 4.47 -1.48 -7.76
N ASN A 178 5.04 -2.25 -6.83
CA ASN A 178 4.60 -3.61 -6.54
C ASN A 178 3.76 -3.70 -5.26
N MET A 179 3.18 -4.87 -4.98
CA MET A 179 2.32 -5.08 -3.81
C MET A 179 3.05 -5.00 -2.47
N GLU A 180 4.35 -5.31 -2.41
CA GLU A 180 5.16 -5.18 -1.19
C GLU A 180 5.35 -3.71 -0.83
N GLU A 181 5.69 -2.88 -1.83
CA GLU A 181 5.84 -1.44 -1.68
C GLU A 181 4.52 -0.76 -1.28
N LEU A 182 3.39 -1.15 -1.89
CA LEU A 182 2.06 -0.66 -1.50
C LEU A 182 1.75 -1.01 -0.02
N LYS A 183 1.99 -2.26 0.40
CA LYS A 183 1.78 -2.67 1.80
C LYS A 183 2.68 -1.91 2.77
N LYS A 184 3.94 -1.66 2.38
CA LYS A 184 4.89 -0.86 3.16
C LYS A 184 4.38 0.57 3.31
N PHE A 185 3.94 1.19 2.23
CA PHE A 185 3.34 2.53 2.26
C PHE A 185 2.10 2.58 3.16
N GLU A 186 1.20 1.61 3.07
CA GLU A 186 0.02 1.54 3.96
C GLU A 186 0.40 1.49 5.45
N PHE A 187 1.43 0.72 5.79
CA PHE A 187 1.96 0.65 7.15
C PHE A 187 2.57 1.98 7.59
N GLU A 188 3.36 2.63 6.72
CA GLU A 188 4.00 3.92 7.00
C GLU A 188 2.97 5.05 7.15
N VAL A 189 1.93 5.08 6.31
CA VAL A 189 0.84 6.06 6.38
C VAL A 189 0.12 6.02 7.72
N GLN A 190 -0.02 4.84 8.32
CA GLN A 190 -0.59 4.72 9.66
C GLN A 190 0.33 5.26 10.74
N ASN A 191 1.66 5.22 10.59
CA ASN A 191 2.60 5.47 11.70
C ASN A 191 3.12 6.91 11.76
N GLY A 192 3.75 7.31 12.87
CA GLY A 192 4.40 8.63 12.99
C GLY A 192 3.49 9.84 13.18
N ILE A 193 2.16 9.69 13.07
CA ILE A 193 1.20 10.75 13.41
C ILE A 193 1.05 10.82 14.92
N LYS A 194 1.42 11.97 15.51
CA LYS A 194 1.35 12.25 16.94
C LYS A 194 -0.08 12.48 17.41
N ASN A 195 -0.91 13.15 16.59
CA ASN A 195 -2.32 13.29 16.91
C ASN A 195 -3.09 11.96 16.74
N THR A 196 -3.21 11.22 17.83
CA THR A 196 -3.82 9.88 17.85
C THR A 196 -5.28 9.87 17.41
N LYS A 197 -6.03 10.96 17.65
CA LYS A 197 -7.43 11.12 17.20
C LYS A 197 -7.55 11.09 15.68
N TYR A 198 -6.51 11.54 14.96
CA TYR A 198 -6.53 11.68 13.50
C TYR A 198 -5.66 10.68 12.76
N LYS A 199 -4.88 9.84 13.47
CA LYS A 199 -4.08 8.75 12.89
C LYS A 199 -4.85 7.92 11.86
N ASN A 200 -6.08 7.50 12.22
CA ASN A 200 -6.93 6.69 11.34
C ASN A 200 -7.46 7.48 10.14
N ARG A 201 -7.65 8.81 10.26
CA ARG A 201 -8.17 9.61 9.14
C ARG A 201 -7.19 9.66 7.97
N VAL A 202 -5.90 9.78 8.25
CA VAL A 202 -4.84 9.75 7.22
C VAL A 202 -4.96 8.47 6.40
N PHE A 203 -4.95 7.34 7.08
CA PHE A 203 -5.06 6.02 6.45
C PHE A 203 -6.36 5.83 5.67
N THR A 204 -7.50 6.16 6.28
CA THR A 204 -8.80 6.03 5.61
C THR A 204 -8.91 6.93 4.39
N SER A 205 -8.36 8.15 4.43
CA SER A 205 -8.39 9.06 3.28
C SER A 205 -7.59 8.52 2.10
N VAL A 206 -6.42 7.94 2.34
CA VAL A 206 -5.58 7.31 1.30
C VAL A 206 -6.29 6.10 0.70
N LYS A 207 -6.81 5.19 1.53
CA LYS A 207 -7.55 4.00 1.05
C LYS A 207 -8.85 4.34 0.33
N GLY A 208 -9.49 5.43 0.71
CA GLY A 208 -10.71 5.92 0.08
C GLY A 208 -10.47 6.66 -1.23
N ASN A 209 -9.22 6.97 -1.58
CA ASN A 209 -8.91 7.64 -2.84
C ASN A 209 -9.09 6.70 -4.03
N ILE A 210 -9.82 7.15 -5.05
CA ILE A 210 -10.17 6.33 -6.22
C ILE A 210 -8.94 5.97 -7.07
N ASN A 211 -7.99 6.88 -7.23
CA ASN A 211 -6.78 6.65 -8.03
C ASN A 211 -5.83 5.68 -7.31
N TYR A 212 -5.71 5.81 -5.99
CA TYR A 212 -4.96 4.85 -5.18
C TYR A 212 -5.59 3.45 -5.23
N LEU A 213 -6.92 3.36 -5.12
CA LEU A 213 -7.63 2.09 -5.21
C LEU A 213 -7.44 1.45 -6.59
N ASP A 214 -7.53 2.22 -7.67
CA ASP A 214 -7.28 1.73 -9.03
C ASP A 214 -5.83 1.23 -9.19
N LYS A 215 -4.86 1.97 -8.66
CA LYS A 215 -3.45 1.55 -8.63
C LYS A 215 -3.26 0.25 -7.87
N TYR A 216 -3.88 0.13 -6.70
CA TYR A 216 -3.81 -1.07 -5.87
C TYR A 216 -4.41 -2.29 -6.60
N LEU A 217 -5.59 -2.13 -7.20
CA LEU A 217 -6.27 -3.20 -7.92
C LEU A 217 -5.52 -3.63 -9.19
N SER A 218 -4.98 -2.68 -9.97
CA SER A 218 -4.17 -2.98 -11.14
C SER A 218 -2.89 -3.72 -10.78
N THR A 219 -2.18 -3.26 -9.74
CA THR A 219 -0.96 -3.92 -9.23
C THR A 219 -1.25 -5.34 -8.75
N MET A 220 -2.35 -5.56 -8.00
CA MET A 220 -2.77 -6.91 -7.62
C MET A 220 -3.04 -7.80 -8.84
N ARG A 221 -3.78 -7.30 -9.84
CA ARG A 221 -4.09 -8.06 -11.05
C ARG A 221 -2.84 -8.49 -11.81
N GLU A 222 -1.83 -7.62 -11.91
CA GLU A 222 -0.55 -7.95 -12.53
C GLU A 222 0.19 -9.05 -11.76
N GLU A 223 0.23 -8.98 -10.43
CA GLU A 223 0.86 -10.02 -9.61
C GLU A 223 0.14 -11.36 -9.74
N TYR A 224 -1.20 -11.38 -9.73
CA TYR A 224 -1.98 -12.59 -9.96
C TYR A 224 -1.69 -13.21 -11.34
N LYS A 225 -1.62 -12.39 -12.40
CA LYS A 225 -1.30 -12.86 -13.74
C LYS A 225 0.09 -13.52 -13.80
N ASN A 226 1.08 -12.91 -13.15
CA ASN A 226 2.43 -13.45 -13.05
C ASN A 226 2.49 -14.75 -12.23
N LEU A 227 1.64 -14.89 -11.20
CA LEU A 227 1.54 -16.13 -10.42
C LEU A 227 0.94 -17.26 -11.27
N THR A 228 -0.13 -16.99 -12.02
CA THR A 228 -0.75 -17.98 -12.91
C THR A 228 0.25 -18.49 -13.94
N SER A 229 0.99 -17.60 -14.61
CA SER A 229 2.00 -18.01 -15.59
C SER A 229 3.12 -18.87 -14.99
N LYS A 230 3.55 -18.57 -13.76
CA LYS A 230 4.55 -19.40 -13.05
C LYS A 230 4.01 -20.78 -12.68
N ILE A 231 2.73 -20.87 -12.31
CA ILE A 231 2.09 -22.16 -12.03
C ILE A 231 2.05 -23.02 -13.30
N ASP A 232 1.66 -22.43 -14.43
CA ASP A 232 1.63 -23.13 -15.72
C ASP A 232 3.02 -23.66 -16.11
N GLU A 233 4.07 -22.86 -15.90
CA GLU A 233 5.47 -23.28 -16.13
C GLU A 233 5.89 -24.46 -15.24
N VAL A 234 5.53 -24.43 -13.95
CA VAL A 234 5.81 -25.53 -13.01
C VAL A 234 5.07 -26.81 -13.41
N VAL A 235 3.83 -26.70 -13.90
CA VAL A 235 3.07 -27.85 -14.40
C VAL A 235 3.75 -28.47 -15.62
N LEU A 236 4.22 -27.66 -16.57
CA LEU A 236 4.98 -28.14 -17.73
C LEU A 236 6.28 -28.84 -17.32
N LEU A 237 7.07 -28.23 -16.43
CA LEU A 237 8.30 -28.83 -15.91
C LEU A 237 8.03 -30.17 -15.22
N LYS A 238 6.94 -30.28 -14.45
CA LYS A 238 6.55 -31.54 -13.81
C LYS A 238 6.22 -32.64 -14.83
N GLN A 239 5.55 -32.28 -15.93
CA GLN A 239 5.27 -33.22 -17.02
C GLN A 239 6.56 -33.69 -17.71
N GLU A 240 7.51 -32.79 -17.97
CA GLU A 240 8.81 -33.14 -18.56
C GLU A 240 9.63 -34.05 -17.64
N ILE A 241 9.69 -33.75 -16.33
CA ILE A 241 10.37 -34.59 -15.33
C ILE A 241 9.74 -35.99 -15.28
N SER A 242 8.40 -36.09 -15.33
CA SER A 242 7.72 -37.40 -15.35
C SER A 242 8.11 -38.20 -16.59
N LYS A 243 8.06 -37.59 -17.79
CA LYS A 243 8.48 -38.23 -19.04
C LYS A 243 9.93 -38.70 -18.98
N SER A 244 10.83 -37.88 -18.45
CA SER A 244 12.24 -38.23 -18.29
C SER A 244 12.43 -39.41 -17.33
N LYS A 245 11.73 -39.42 -16.20
CA LYS A 245 11.76 -40.54 -15.25
C LYS A 245 11.30 -41.86 -15.91
N ASP A 246 10.19 -41.83 -16.63
CA ASP A 246 9.65 -43.02 -17.31
C ASP A 246 10.60 -43.51 -18.41
N PHE A 247 11.25 -42.58 -19.13
CA PHE A 247 12.32 -42.90 -20.07
C PHE A 247 13.50 -43.60 -19.39
N TYR A 248 14.04 -43.06 -18.30
CA TYR A 248 15.17 -43.67 -17.57
C TYR A 248 14.83 -45.05 -17.01
N LEU A 249 13.63 -45.22 -16.45
CA LEU A 249 13.15 -46.53 -15.99
C LEU A 249 13.06 -47.55 -17.13
N THR A 250 12.59 -47.11 -18.30
CA THR A 250 12.45 -47.98 -19.47
C THR A 250 13.80 -48.35 -20.06
N VAL A 251 14.72 -47.37 -20.21
CA VAL A 251 16.09 -47.62 -20.67
C VAL A 251 16.81 -48.57 -19.74
N SER A 252 16.79 -48.31 -18.43
CA SER A 252 17.47 -49.14 -17.45
C SER A 252 16.89 -50.57 -17.40
N GLY A 253 15.57 -50.72 -17.43
CA GLY A 253 14.92 -52.04 -17.54
C GLY A 253 15.30 -52.79 -18.82
N SER A 254 15.37 -52.08 -19.96
CA SER A 254 15.81 -52.64 -21.25
C SER A 254 17.25 -53.13 -21.20
N VAL A 255 18.15 -52.31 -20.64
CA VAL A 255 19.57 -52.64 -20.50
C VAL A 255 19.76 -53.82 -19.55
N MET A 256 19.08 -53.87 -18.41
CA MET A 256 19.15 -55.01 -17.48
C MET A 256 18.67 -56.30 -18.13
N ALA A 257 17.57 -56.25 -18.88
CA ALA A 257 17.05 -57.42 -19.60
C ALA A 257 18.02 -57.90 -20.68
N LEU A 258 18.63 -56.99 -21.45
CA LEU A 258 19.68 -57.31 -22.42
C LEU A 258 20.91 -57.93 -21.73
N ILE A 259 21.38 -57.37 -20.62
CA ILE A 259 22.52 -57.92 -19.86
C ILE A 259 22.20 -59.33 -19.33
N ALA A 260 20.99 -59.55 -18.79
CA ALA A 260 20.58 -60.87 -18.33
C ALA A 260 20.55 -61.89 -19.48
N LEU A 261 20.10 -61.48 -20.67
CA LEU A 261 20.13 -62.30 -21.88
C LEU A 261 21.56 -62.57 -22.37
N PHE A 262 22.45 -61.57 -22.41
CA PHE A 262 23.86 -61.78 -22.77
C PHE A 262 24.59 -62.70 -21.77
N SER A 263 24.40 -62.47 -20.47
CA SER A 263 24.98 -63.31 -19.42
C SER A 263 24.47 -64.74 -19.49
N GLY A 264 23.17 -64.93 -19.76
CA GLY A 264 22.59 -66.24 -20.01
C GLY A 264 23.25 -66.93 -21.20
N ASN A 265 23.40 -66.22 -22.33
CA ASN A 265 24.07 -66.73 -23.53
C ASN A 265 25.51 -67.21 -23.25
N ILE A 266 26.31 -66.39 -22.57
CA ILE A 266 27.70 -66.73 -22.24
C ILE A 266 27.75 -67.98 -21.36
N SER A 267 26.81 -68.14 -20.41
CA SER A 267 26.75 -69.32 -19.53
C SER A 267 26.40 -70.63 -20.25
N LEU A 268 25.84 -70.54 -21.46
CA LEU A 268 25.38 -71.67 -22.26
C LEU A 268 26.43 -72.12 -23.30
N ILE A 269 27.43 -71.29 -23.62
CA ILE A 269 28.47 -71.60 -24.63
C ILE A 269 29.37 -72.79 -24.22
N ASP A 270 29.49 -73.07 -22.92
CA ASP A 270 30.38 -74.11 -22.38
C ASP A 270 29.71 -75.48 -22.12
N LYS A 271 28.46 -75.67 -22.58
CA LYS A 271 27.71 -76.93 -22.35
C LYS A 271 27.27 -77.54 -23.68
N ASP A 272 27.25 -78.88 -23.76
CA ASP A 272 26.65 -79.66 -24.86
C ASP A 272 25.13 -79.42 -24.91
N ILE A 273 24.74 -78.29 -25.49
CA ILE A 273 23.37 -77.82 -25.53
C ILE A 273 22.76 -78.16 -26.88
N SER A 274 21.53 -78.68 -26.85
CA SER A 274 20.78 -78.98 -28.07
C SER A 274 20.52 -77.70 -28.88
N ILE A 275 20.58 -77.82 -30.21
CA ILE A 275 20.26 -76.74 -31.16
C ILE A 275 18.89 -76.10 -30.86
N LYS A 276 17.94 -76.88 -30.32
CA LYS A 276 16.60 -76.40 -29.90
C LYS A 276 16.68 -75.29 -28.85
N ASN A 277 17.55 -75.42 -27.86
CA ASN A 277 17.70 -74.42 -26.79
C ASN A 277 18.34 -73.13 -27.30
N ILE A 278 19.27 -73.21 -28.26
CA ILE A 278 19.87 -72.04 -28.91
C ILE A 278 18.82 -71.26 -29.71
N ILE A 279 17.91 -71.96 -30.41
CA ILE A 279 16.82 -71.35 -31.18
C ILE A 279 15.82 -70.66 -30.25
N VAL A 280 15.36 -71.33 -29.19
CA VAL A 280 14.46 -70.74 -28.19
C VAL A 280 15.07 -69.48 -27.59
N PHE A 281 16.37 -69.51 -27.26
CA PHE A 281 17.07 -68.37 -26.69
C PHE A 281 17.15 -67.17 -27.64
N ASN A 282 17.54 -67.38 -28.91
CA ASN A 282 17.63 -66.31 -29.90
C ASN A 282 16.25 -65.69 -30.21
N ILE A 283 15.19 -66.49 -30.23
CA ILE A 283 13.81 -66.00 -30.35
C ILE A 283 13.44 -65.11 -29.15
N SER A 284 13.82 -65.50 -27.93
CA SER A 284 13.59 -64.68 -26.73
C SER A 284 14.32 -63.33 -26.78
N ILE A 285 15.54 -63.27 -27.33
CA ILE A 285 16.28 -62.01 -27.52
C ILE A 285 15.54 -61.08 -28.49
N ILE A 286 15.15 -61.58 -29.66
CA ILE A 286 14.46 -60.77 -30.67
C ILE A 286 13.15 -60.25 -30.10
N THR A 287 12.40 -61.09 -29.39
CA THR A 287 11.15 -60.71 -28.73
C THR A 287 11.37 -59.61 -27.68
N ALA A 288 12.42 -59.71 -26.86
CA ALA A 288 12.75 -58.69 -25.87
C ALA A 288 13.09 -57.34 -26.55
N ILE A 289 13.92 -57.35 -27.59
CA ILE A 289 14.28 -56.14 -28.36
C ILE A 289 13.02 -55.46 -28.94
N LEU A 290 12.10 -56.26 -29.48
CA LEU A 290 10.85 -55.74 -30.06
C LEU A 290 9.92 -55.12 -29.01
N ILE A 291 9.78 -55.74 -27.83
CA ILE A 291 9.01 -55.19 -26.71
C ILE A 291 9.62 -53.87 -26.23
N PHE A 292 10.94 -53.81 -26.07
CA PHE A 292 11.60 -52.59 -25.63
C PHE A 292 11.52 -51.48 -26.68
N SER A 293 11.70 -51.78 -27.97
CA SER A 293 11.52 -50.80 -29.05
C SER A 293 10.11 -50.19 -29.04
N TYR A 294 9.08 -50.99 -28.74
CA TYR A 294 7.71 -50.50 -28.61
C TYR A 294 7.55 -49.57 -27.39
N LEU A 295 8.05 -49.98 -26.22
CA LEU A 295 7.99 -49.19 -24.98
C LEU A 295 8.71 -47.84 -25.13
N PHE A 296 9.90 -47.84 -25.74
CA PHE A 296 10.68 -46.62 -26.00
C PHE A 296 9.92 -45.58 -26.82
N HIS A 297 9.31 -46.01 -27.92
CA HIS A 297 8.52 -45.11 -28.76
C HIS A 297 7.28 -44.60 -28.04
N SER A 298 6.55 -45.48 -27.33
CA SER A 298 5.32 -45.11 -26.61
C SER A 298 5.56 -43.99 -25.60
N ILE A 299 6.75 -43.94 -25.00
CA ILE A 299 7.14 -42.90 -24.04
C ILE A 299 7.54 -41.61 -24.75
N TYR A 300 8.22 -41.72 -25.90
CA TYR A 300 8.72 -40.57 -26.64
C TYR A 300 7.61 -39.82 -27.40
N THR A 301 6.64 -40.54 -27.97
CA THR A 301 5.59 -39.90 -28.79
C THR A 301 4.37 -39.44 -28.00
N GLY A 302 4.18 -39.89 -26.75
CA GLY A 302 3.28 -39.33 -25.73
C GLY A 302 1.76 -39.26 -26.02
N ASP A 303 1.36 -39.21 -27.29
CA ASP A 303 0.02 -38.98 -27.81
C ASP A 303 -0.09 -39.30 -29.32
N SER A 304 1.02 -39.49 -30.05
CA SER A 304 0.91 -39.86 -31.46
C SER A 304 0.52 -41.34 -31.60
N LYS A 305 -0.67 -41.59 -32.13
CA LYS A 305 -1.17 -42.90 -32.63
C LYS A 305 -0.37 -43.40 -33.84
N GLU A 306 0.93 -43.14 -33.86
CA GLU A 306 1.78 -43.18 -35.03
C GLU A 306 2.81 -44.32 -34.96
N TYR A 307 2.71 -45.23 -33.98
CA TYR A 307 2.89 -46.62 -34.37
C TYR A 307 1.63 -47.05 -35.10
N GLY A 308 1.70 -47.00 -36.43
CA GLY A 308 0.62 -47.47 -37.27
C GLY A 308 0.17 -48.83 -36.78
N LYS A 309 -1.16 -49.03 -36.67
CA LYS A 309 -1.84 -50.28 -36.27
C LYS A 309 -1.16 -51.56 -36.81
N LYS A 310 -0.50 -51.44 -37.96
CA LYS A 310 0.41 -52.43 -38.56
C LYS A 310 1.56 -52.88 -37.66
N PHE A 311 2.34 -52.01 -37.02
CA PHE A 311 3.47 -52.41 -36.16
C PHE A 311 3.01 -53.17 -34.92
N VAL A 312 1.95 -52.70 -34.25
CA VAL A 312 1.33 -53.41 -33.11
C VAL A 312 0.79 -54.77 -33.54
N ASN A 313 0.11 -54.84 -34.69
CA ASN A 313 -0.36 -56.12 -35.23
C ASN A 313 0.80 -57.05 -35.62
N ILE A 314 1.90 -56.52 -36.18
CA ILE A 314 3.12 -57.29 -36.50
C ILE A 314 3.78 -57.78 -35.21
N LEU A 315 3.84 -56.97 -34.16
CA LEU A 315 4.37 -57.34 -32.85
C LEU A 315 3.55 -58.48 -32.24
N TYR A 316 2.22 -58.36 -32.20
CA TYR A 316 1.33 -59.41 -31.71
C TYR A 316 1.40 -60.69 -32.54
N LEU A 317 1.48 -60.57 -33.87
CA LEU A 317 1.66 -61.70 -34.77
C LEU A 317 3.00 -62.39 -34.51
N PHE A 318 4.08 -61.62 -34.35
CA PHE A 318 5.42 -62.14 -34.08
C PHE A 318 5.49 -62.79 -32.69
N LEU A 319 4.89 -62.19 -31.66
CA LEU A 319 4.76 -62.77 -30.31
C LEU A 319 3.96 -64.08 -30.34
N GLY A 320 2.84 -64.12 -31.06
CA GLY A 320 2.04 -65.33 -31.22
C GLY A 320 2.81 -66.43 -31.96
N LEU A 321 3.47 -66.10 -33.07
CA LEU A 321 4.31 -67.04 -33.82
C LEU A 321 5.48 -67.55 -32.99
N SER A 322 6.22 -66.68 -32.30
CA SER A 322 7.33 -67.07 -31.44
C SER A 322 6.87 -67.95 -30.28
N PHE A 323 5.73 -67.66 -29.66
CA PHE A 323 5.13 -68.51 -28.63
C PHE A 323 4.79 -69.91 -29.17
N VAL A 324 4.13 -70.00 -30.32
CA VAL A 324 3.80 -71.28 -30.98
C VAL A 324 5.07 -72.05 -31.34
N THR A 325 6.10 -71.37 -31.86
CA THR A 325 7.37 -71.99 -32.25
C THR A 325 8.10 -72.56 -31.04
N ILE A 326 8.12 -71.83 -29.92
CA ILE A 326 8.67 -72.29 -28.65
C ILE A 326 7.88 -73.49 -28.11
N LEU A 327 6.54 -73.43 -28.17
CA LEU A 327 5.68 -74.52 -27.69
C LEU A 327 5.92 -75.82 -28.48
N VAL A 328 6.04 -75.72 -29.80
CA VAL A 328 6.34 -76.85 -30.70
C VAL A 328 7.74 -77.41 -30.44
N LEU A 329 8.74 -76.55 -30.21
CA LEU A 329 10.12 -76.95 -29.89
C LEU A 329 10.28 -77.63 -28.51
N ILE A 330 9.36 -77.36 -27.57
CA ILE A 330 9.33 -77.99 -26.24
C ILE A 330 8.60 -79.34 -26.26
N LEU A 331 7.56 -79.47 -27.10
CA LEU A 331 6.70 -80.66 -27.18
C LEU A 331 7.23 -81.77 -28.12
N LEU A 332 8.10 -81.43 -29.07
CA LEU A 332 8.88 -82.35 -29.93
C LEU A 332 10.31 -82.45 -29.44
#